data_AF-A0A9D5WUG7-F1
#
_entry.id   AF-A0A9D5WUG7-F1
#
_cell.length_a   1.000
_cell.length_b   1.000
_cell.length_c   1.000
_cell.angle_alpha   90.00
_cell.angle_beta   90.00
_cell.angle_gamma   90.00
#
_symmetry.space_group_name_H-M   'P 1'
#
loop_
_entity.id
_entity.type
_entity.pdbx_description
1 polymer ?
#
loop_
_entity_poly.entity_id
_entity_poly.type
_entity_poly.pdbx_seq_one_letter_code
_entity_poly.pdbx_strand_id
1 'polypeptide(L)'
;MYSVKEKLNHFRQLSSPSAAEADLALLREKSPGNSNLIRYGLASSKNAEDILFDLLDVVTHDEIVRNRREFLAAQEAEEVEQPKEETPTETTEEAEQVTVPEEAPAPEAEEVEQPKEEATTEAAEEAEQPETEKKSTSPKKKSTKK
;
A
#
# COMPACT_ATOMS: atom_id res chain seq x y z
N MET A 1 11.54 15.10 2.40
CA MET A 1 11.02 14.18 1.37
C MET A 1 12.04 13.09 1.14
N TYR A 2 11.57 11.86 0.93
CA TYR A 2 12.43 10.69 0.74
C TYR A 2 13.21 10.77 -0.59
N SER A 3 14.45 10.29 -0.61
CA SER A 3 15.15 9.97 -1.85
C SER A 3 14.38 8.92 -2.65
N VAL A 4 14.60 8.82 -3.97
CA VAL A 4 13.97 7.79 -4.82
C VAL A 4 14.17 6.38 -4.25
N LYS A 5 15.38 6.07 -3.76
CA LYS A 5 15.70 4.76 -3.18
C LYS A 5 14.96 4.52 -1.86
N GLU A 6 14.87 5.54 -1.01
CA GLU A 6 14.17 5.47 0.27
C GLU A 6 12.66 5.36 0.08
N LYS A 7 12.11 6.14 -0.86
CA LYS A 7 10.70 6.11 -1.25
C LYS A 7 10.30 4.73 -1.71
N LEU A 8 11.12 4.10 -2.55
CA LEU A 8 10.86 2.73 -3.01
C LEU A 8 10.93 1.71 -1.87
N ASN A 9 11.82 1.92 -0.90
CA ASN A 9 11.90 1.05 0.28
C ASN A 9 10.62 1.18 1.13
N HIS A 10 10.20 2.39 1.47
CA HIS A 10 8.96 2.63 2.22
C HIS A 10 7.72 2.14 1.47
N PHE A 11 7.65 2.35 0.15
CA PHE A 11 6.58 1.82 -0.69
C PHE A 11 6.46 0.30 -0.57
N ARG A 12 7.59 -0.44 -0.65
CA ARG A 12 7.58 -1.90 -0.51
C ARG A 12 7.11 -2.36 0.86
N GLN A 13 7.51 -1.67 1.93
CA GLN A 13 7.07 -1.97 3.29
C GLN A 13 5.59 -1.71 3.51
N LEU A 14 5.04 -0.69 2.85
CA LEU A 14 3.66 -0.23 3.01
C LEU A 14 2.71 -0.81 1.96
N SER A 15 3.18 -1.57 0.96
CA SER A 15 2.32 -2.06 -0.12
C SER A 15 1.21 -2.98 0.44
N SER A 16 -0.03 -2.47 0.41
CA SER A 16 -1.19 -3.17 0.94
C SER A 16 -2.47 -2.60 0.31
N PRO A 17 -3.13 -3.34 -0.59
CA PRO A 17 -4.34 -2.86 -1.27
C PRO A 17 -5.54 -2.61 -0.35
N SER A 18 -5.64 -3.33 0.78
CA SER A 18 -6.73 -3.15 1.75
C SER A 18 -6.67 -1.82 2.48
N ALA A 19 -5.49 -1.20 2.55
CA ALA A 19 -5.30 0.09 3.19
C ALA A 19 -5.59 1.29 2.26
N ALA A 20 -5.94 1.04 1.00
CA ALA A 20 -6.08 2.09 -0.01
C ALA A 20 -7.12 3.16 0.36
N GLU A 21 -8.18 2.80 1.08
CA GLU A 21 -9.20 3.75 1.51
C GLU A 21 -8.68 4.69 2.61
N ALA A 22 -7.99 4.15 3.61
CA ALA A 22 -7.32 4.93 4.64
C ALA A 22 -6.29 5.89 4.03
N ASP A 23 -5.46 5.39 3.13
CA ASP A 23 -4.42 6.16 2.46
C ASP A 23 -5.02 7.26 1.57
N LEU A 24 -6.13 6.97 0.88
CA LEU A 24 -6.84 7.94 0.05
C LEU A 24 -7.46 9.06 0.89
N ALA A 25 -8.06 8.74 2.03
CA ALA A 25 -8.59 9.73 2.95
C ALA A 25 -7.48 10.68 3.44
N LEU A 26 -6.33 10.12 3.83
CA LEU A 26 -5.16 10.90 4.23
C LEU A 26 -4.61 11.75 3.07
N LEU A 27 -4.60 11.22 1.85
CA LEU A 27 -4.15 11.96 0.67
C LEU A 27 -5.05 13.17 0.38
N ARG A 28 -6.37 13.04 0.55
CA ARG A 28 -7.32 14.16 0.41
C ARG A 28 -7.05 15.27 1.43
N GLU A 29 -6.68 14.90 2.66
CA GLU A 29 -6.36 15.86 3.72
C GLU A 29 -5.03 16.58 3.46
N LYS A 30 -3.99 15.82 3.13
CA LYS A 30 -2.61 16.34 3.01
C LYS A 30 -2.34 16.98 1.66
N SER A 31 -3.04 16.54 0.61
CA SER A 31 -2.87 17.05 -0.76
C SER A 31 -4.23 17.15 -1.49
N PRO A 32 -5.13 18.06 -1.05
CA PRO A 32 -6.46 18.23 -1.66
C PRO A 32 -6.42 18.68 -3.13
N GLY A 33 -5.28 19.20 -3.60
CA GLY A 33 -5.06 19.62 -4.98
C GLY A 33 -4.53 18.51 -5.90
N ASN A 34 -4.36 17.28 -5.40
CA ASN A 34 -3.86 16.18 -6.23
C ASN A 34 -4.86 15.86 -7.36
N SER A 35 -4.39 15.91 -8.62
CA SER A 35 -5.22 15.72 -9.81
C SER A 35 -5.82 14.31 -9.93
N ASN A 36 -5.21 13.32 -9.28
CA ASN A 36 -5.65 11.93 -9.31
C ASN A 36 -6.74 11.61 -8.28
N LEU A 37 -7.12 12.53 -7.37
CA LEU A 37 -8.11 12.27 -6.32
C LEU A 37 -9.46 11.77 -6.84
N ILE A 38 -9.90 12.27 -8.01
CA ILE A 38 -11.13 11.79 -8.67
C ILE A 38 -10.95 10.34 -9.14
N ARG A 39 -9.81 10.02 -9.78
CA ARG A 39 -9.49 8.66 -10.24
C ARG A 39 -9.43 7.68 -9.07
N TYR A 40 -8.74 8.08 -8.00
CA TYR A 40 -8.61 7.27 -6.79
C TYR A 40 -9.95 7.05 -6.10
N GLY A 41 -10.81 8.06 -6.04
CA GLY A 41 -12.14 7.94 -5.44
C GLY A 41 -13.07 6.95 -6.16
N LEU A 42 -12.89 6.74 -7.47
CA LEU A 42 -13.69 5.78 -8.23
C LEU A 42 -13.28 4.32 -7.99
N ALA A 43 -12.00 4.07 -7.67
CA ALA A 43 -11.47 2.73 -7.47
C ALA A 43 -10.20 2.74 -6.61
N SER A 44 -10.34 3.02 -5.31
CA SER A 44 -9.20 3.16 -4.39
C SER A 44 -8.31 1.91 -4.38
N SER A 45 -8.90 0.71 -4.24
CA SER A 45 -8.19 -0.57 -4.17
C SER A 45 -7.34 -0.88 -5.41
N LYS A 46 -7.80 -0.51 -6.61
CA LYS A 46 -7.04 -0.69 -7.87
C LYS A 46 -5.92 0.31 -8.04
N ASN A 47 -5.99 1.44 -7.35
CA ASN A 47 -4.99 2.51 -7.40
C ASN A 47 -4.16 2.55 -6.10
N ALA A 48 -4.19 1.50 -5.28
CA ALA A 48 -3.54 1.50 -3.96
C ALA A 48 -2.06 1.89 -4.02
N GLU A 49 -1.34 1.35 -5.01
CA GLU A 49 0.08 1.65 -5.21
C GLU A 49 0.31 3.11 -5.62
N ASP A 50 -0.47 3.62 -6.58
CA ASP A 50 -0.37 5.01 -7.03
C ASP A 50 -0.70 5.99 -5.89
N ILE A 51 -1.76 5.71 -5.12
CA ILE A 51 -2.15 6.49 -3.95
C ILE A 51 -1.00 6.53 -2.95
N LEU A 52 -0.41 5.37 -2.63
CA LEU A 52 0.71 5.27 -1.71
C LEU A 52 1.95 6.03 -2.23
N PHE A 53 2.20 5.99 -3.53
CA PHE A 53 3.34 6.69 -4.13
C PHE A 53 3.17 8.21 -4.06
N ASP A 54 1.98 8.73 -4.38
CA ASP A 54 1.65 10.15 -4.25
C ASP A 54 1.68 10.59 -2.77
N LEU A 55 1.24 9.72 -1.85
CA LEU A 55 1.24 9.99 -0.41
C LEU A 55 2.66 10.09 0.16
N LEU A 56 3.58 9.23 -0.28
CA LEU A 56 4.99 9.27 0.13
C LEU A 56 5.73 10.53 -0.37
N ASP A 57 5.15 11.31 -1.30
CA ASP A 57 5.64 12.64 -1.70
C ASP A 57 5.15 13.78 -0.81
N VAL A 58 4.27 13.51 0.17
CA VAL A 58 3.70 14.54 1.07
C VAL A 58 3.69 14.14 2.54
N VAL A 59 3.79 12.84 2.86
CA VAL A 59 3.60 12.26 4.19
C VAL A 59 4.71 11.25 4.50
N THR A 60 5.10 11.14 5.76
CA THR A 60 6.10 10.16 6.22
C THR A 60 5.53 8.75 6.35
N HIS A 61 6.40 7.75 6.28
CA HIS A 61 6.06 6.34 6.51
C HIS A 61 5.25 6.13 7.81
N ASP A 62 5.73 6.72 8.91
CA ASP A 62 5.12 6.49 10.24
C ASP A 62 3.73 7.12 10.37
N GLU A 63 3.51 8.25 9.70
CA GLU A 63 2.17 8.85 9.60
C GLU A 63 1.20 7.94 8.83
N ILE A 64 1.65 7.30 7.74
CA ILE A 64 0.83 6.35 6.98
C ILE A 64 0.47 5.15 7.86
N VAL A 65 1.45 4.56 8.56
CA VAL A 65 1.22 3.42 9.47
C VAL A 65 0.20 3.78 10.55
N ARG A 66 0.33 4.95 11.17
CA ARG A 66 -0.60 5.41 12.21
C ARG A 66 -2.01 5.58 11.66
N ASN A 67 -2.15 6.29 10.54
CA ASN A 67 -3.44 6.53 9.90
C ASN A 67 -4.16 5.22 9.55
N ARG A 68 -3.43 4.22 9.05
CA ARG A 68 -4.02 2.89 8.76
C ARG A 68 -4.56 2.20 10.01
N ARG A 69 -3.84 2.28 11.13
CA ARG A 69 -4.30 1.72 12.42
C ARG A 69 -5.56 2.43 12.92
N GLU A 70 -5.55 3.76 12.86
CA GLU A 70 -6.68 4.58 13.30
C GLU A 70 -7.92 4.34 12.42
N PHE A 71 -7.74 4.23 11.10
CA PHE A 71 -8.83 3.94 10.16
C PHE A 71 -9.44 2.55 10.38
N LEU A 72 -8.62 1.53 10.65
CA LEU A 72 -9.11 0.19 10.97
C LEU A 72 -9.87 0.17 12.30
N ALA A 73 -9.33 0.81 13.34
CA ALA A 73 -9.99 0.90 14.63
C ALA A 73 -11.33 1.65 14.55
N ALA A 74 -11.42 2.69 13.72
CA ALA A 74 -12.66 3.42 13.47
C ALA A 74 -13.71 2.55 12.77
N GLN A 75 -13.31 1.75 11.77
CA GLN A 75 -14.22 0.83 11.10
C GLN A 75 -14.74 -0.28 12.03
N GLU A 76 -13.90 -0.83 12.90
CA GLU A 76 -14.31 -1.84 13.87
C GLU A 76 -15.29 -1.26 14.92
N ALA A 77 -15.07 -0.01 15.35
CA ALA A 77 -16.00 0.67 16.24
C ALA A 77 -17.37 0.92 15.59
N GLU A 78 -17.41 1.30 14.29
CA GLU A 78 -18.65 1.49 13.55
C GLU A 78 -19.40 0.16 13.30
N GLU A 79 -18.67 -0.95 13.12
CA GLU A 79 -19.28 -2.28 12.99
C GLU A 79 -19.97 -2.77 14.28
N VAL A 80 -19.44 -2.39 15.46
CA VAL A 80 -20.00 -2.76 16.77
C VAL A 80 -21.24 -1.95 17.16
N GLU A 81 -21.41 -0.72 16.63
CA GLU A 81 -22.57 0.13 16.93
C GLU A 81 -23.83 -0.17 16.09
N GLN A 82 -23.76 -1.04 15.08
CA GLN A 82 -24.97 -1.51 14.40
C GLN A 82 -25.75 -2.47 15.32
N PRO A 83 -27.02 -2.18 15.70
CA PRO A 83 -27.79 -3.06 16.55
C PRO A 83 -28.13 -4.33 15.76
N LYS A 84 -27.38 -5.40 16.03
CA LYS A 84 -27.76 -6.75 15.65
C LYS A 84 -28.98 -7.10 16.51
N GLU A 85 -30.17 -6.90 15.94
CA GLU A 85 -31.42 -7.39 16.52
C GLU A 85 -31.29 -8.88 16.87
N GLU A 86 -31.89 -9.20 18.00
CA GLU A 86 -31.78 -10.41 18.80
C GLU A 86 -32.15 -11.69 18.04
N THR A 87 -31.38 -12.77 18.29
CA THR A 87 -31.99 -14.06 18.65
C THR A 87 -31.22 -14.65 19.82
N PRO A 88 -31.82 -14.81 21.01
CA PRO A 88 -31.19 -15.48 22.13
C PRO A 88 -31.44 -16.98 21.98
N THR A 89 -30.38 -17.78 21.86
CA THR A 89 -30.44 -19.19 22.24
C THR A 89 -29.40 -19.41 23.32
N GLU A 90 -29.86 -19.17 24.54
CA GLU A 90 -29.35 -19.73 25.77
C GLU A 90 -29.41 -21.26 25.67
N THR A 91 -28.27 -21.96 25.79
CA THR A 91 -28.21 -23.34 26.31
C THR A 91 -26.80 -23.55 26.87
N THR A 92 -26.72 -23.32 28.17
CA THR A 92 -26.20 -24.27 29.17
C THR A 92 -24.72 -24.69 29.11
N GLU A 93 -24.01 -24.21 30.12
CA GLU A 93 -23.01 -24.91 30.96
C GLU A 93 -22.55 -26.30 30.51
N GLU A 94 -21.23 -26.49 30.38
CA GLU A 94 -20.54 -27.28 31.41
C GLU A 94 -19.07 -26.84 31.53
N ALA A 95 -18.63 -26.80 32.78
CA ALA A 95 -17.29 -26.47 33.22
C ALA A 95 -16.47 -27.76 33.40
N GLU A 96 -15.22 -27.78 32.94
CA GLU A 96 -14.13 -28.59 33.52
C GLU A 96 -12.80 -27.94 33.09
N GLN A 97 -12.20 -27.06 33.90
CA GLN A 97 -11.15 -27.36 34.88
C GLN A 97 -9.98 -28.23 34.40
N VAL A 98 -8.82 -27.54 34.36
CA VAL A 98 -7.48 -27.99 34.83
C VAL A 98 -6.78 -29.09 34.02
N THR A 99 -5.63 -28.74 33.43
CA THR A 99 -4.32 -29.34 33.78
C THR A 99 -3.17 -28.62 33.07
N VAL A 100 -2.28 -28.03 33.87
CA VAL A 100 -0.86 -27.75 33.53
C VAL A 100 -0.05 -28.66 34.47
N PRO A 101 0.94 -29.40 33.95
CA PRO A 101 2.34 -29.14 34.34
C PRO A 101 3.27 -29.21 33.11
N GLU A 102 4.10 -28.20 32.85
CA GLU A 102 5.51 -28.10 33.28
C GLU A 102 6.36 -29.34 32.93
N GLU A 103 7.18 -29.25 31.88
CA GLU A 103 8.59 -29.68 31.92
C GLU A 103 9.36 -29.06 30.73
N ALA A 104 10.36 -28.24 31.02
CA ALA A 104 11.42 -27.84 30.09
C ALA A 104 12.63 -28.78 30.32
N PRO A 105 13.55 -29.00 29.36
CA PRO A 105 14.54 -27.96 29.02
C PRO A 105 14.97 -27.89 27.54
N ALA A 106 15.61 -26.77 27.21
CA ALA A 106 16.38 -26.48 25.99
C ALA A 106 17.69 -27.33 25.91
N PRO A 107 18.69 -27.08 25.03
CA PRO A 107 18.78 -26.27 23.80
C PRO A 107 19.41 -27.04 22.62
N GLU A 108 19.28 -26.56 21.37
CA GLU A 108 20.35 -26.79 20.38
C GLU A 108 20.56 -25.53 19.55
N ALA A 109 21.80 -25.07 19.57
CA ALA A 109 22.33 -23.88 18.97
C ALA A 109 23.27 -24.29 17.83
N GLU A 110 23.38 -23.40 16.83
CA GLU A 110 24.42 -23.37 15.78
C GLU A 110 24.42 -24.58 14.83
N GLU A 111 24.65 -24.47 13.53
CA GLU A 111 25.78 -23.80 12.88
C GLU A 111 25.47 -23.66 11.38
N VAL A 112 25.55 -22.43 10.89
CA VAL A 112 26.28 -21.96 9.69
C VAL A 112 26.62 -23.01 8.61
N GLU A 113 26.19 -22.77 7.36
CA GLU A 113 27.10 -22.73 6.19
C GLU A 113 26.39 -22.21 4.91
N GLN A 114 26.77 -21.02 4.46
CA GLN A 114 26.98 -20.78 3.02
C GLN A 114 28.39 -21.32 2.69
N PRO A 115 28.70 -21.71 1.44
CA PRO A 115 29.31 -20.72 0.56
C PRO A 115 29.10 -20.90 -0.97
N LYS A 116 29.18 -19.74 -1.65
CA LYS A 116 29.93 -19.41 -2.90
C LYS A 116 29.62 -20.11 -4.24
N GLU A 117 29.25 -19.28 -5.23
CA GLU A 117 30.03 -18.94 -6.47
C GLU A 117 29.91 -20.04 -7.55
N GLU A 118 29.63 -19.79 -8.83
CA GLU A 118 30.33 -18.97 -9.83
C GLU A 118 29.29 -18.61 -10.94
N ALA A 119 29.16 -17.36 -11.41
CA ALA A 119 30.00 -16.63 -12.36
C ALA A 119 30.03 -17.19 -13.80
N THR A 120 29.30 -16.52 -14.72
CA THR A 120 29.65 -16.32 -16.16
C THR A 120 28.71 -15.21 -16.66
N THR A 121 29.10 -13.92 -16.78
CA THR A 121 29.77 -13.24 -17.92
C THR A 121 29.08 -13.54 -19.27
N GLU A 122 28.76 -12.63 -20.19
CA GLU A 122 29.29 -11.30 -20.49
C GLU A 122 28.39 -10.62 -21.57
N ALA A 123 28.50 -9.28 -21.62
CA ALA A 123 28.63 -8.44 -22.82
C ALA A 123 27.46 -8.12 -23.78
N ALA A 124 27.28 -6.78 -23.91
CA ALA A 124 27.01 -5.95 -25.10
C ALA A 124 25.82 -5.00 -24.81
N GLU A 125 25.98 -3.80 -24.26
CA GLU A 125 26.59 -2.57 -24.83
C GLU A 125 26.07 -2.22 -26.24
N GLU A 126 25.14 -1.25 -26.31
CA GLU A 126 25.09 -0.12 -27.26
C GLU A 126 23.86 0.74 -26.86
N ALA A 127 23.99 1.90 -26.21
CA ALA A 127 24.22 3.22 -26.81
C ALA A 127 23.24 3.55 -27.96
N GLU A 128 22.27 4.43 -27.70
CA GLU A 128 21.99 5.63 -28.53
C GLU A 128 20.73 6.39 -28.05
N GLN A 129 20.93 7.62 -27.58
CA GLN A 129 20.11 8.76 -28.00
C GLN A 129 20.99 9.56 -28.98
N PRO A 130 20.45 10.21 -30.05
CA PRO A 130 19.83 11.53 -29.88
C PRO A 130 18.68 11.89 -30.84
N GLU A 131 18.10 13.08 -30.59
CA GLU A 131 17.10 13.86 -31.33
C GLU A 131 17.07 13.73 -32.87
N THR A 132 15.88 13.92 -33.49
CA THR A 132 15.70 14.95 -34.53
C THR A 132 14.22 15.20 -34.92
N GLU A 133 13.96 16.49 -35.11
CA GLU A 133 13.06 17.12 -36.10
C GLU A 133 11.52 17.00 -36.03
N LYS A 134 10.95 18.05 -35.43
CA LYS A 134 10.00 18.99 -36.06
C LYS A 134 9.47 18.60 -37.46
N LYS A 135 8.15 18.50 -37.60
CA LYS A 135 7.47 19.15 -38.73
C LYS A 135 6.06 19.63 -38.39
N SER A 136 5.93 20.95 -38.51
CA SER A 136 4.72 21.75 -38.60
C SER A 136 3.64 21.13 -39.49
N THR A 137 2.37 21.34 -39.15
CA THR A 137 1.45 22.16 -39.97
C THR A 137 0.21 22.54 -39.14
N SER A 138 0.09 23.85 -38.89
CA SER A 138 -1.05 24.54 -38.29
C SER A 138 -2.32 24.49 -39.19
N PRO A 139 -3.47 25.02 -38.74
CA PRO A 139 -4.82 24.53 -39.03
C PRO A 139 -5.41 25.02 -40.36
N LYS A 140 -6.32 24.25 -40.97
CA LYS A 140 -7.19 24.72 -42.04
C LYS A 140 -8.65 24.85 -41.60
N LYS A 141 -8.98 26.09 -41.25
CA LYS A 141 -10.16 26.87 -41.67
C LYS A 141 -11.51 26.15 -41.82
N LYS A 142 -12.44 26.50 -40.92
CA LYS A 142 -13.72 27.18 -41.18
C LYS A 142 -14.40 26.88 -42.53
N SER A 143 -15.51 26.15 -42.50
CA SER A 143 -16.63 26.38 -43.41
C SER A 143 -17.94 26.42 -42.63
N THR A 144 -18.34 27.63 -42.27
CA THR A 144 -19.71 28.00 -41.93
C THR A 144 -20.15 28.91 -43.07
N LYS A 145 -21.10 28.50 -43.91
CA LYS A 145 -22.11 29.43 -44.45
C LYS A 145 -23.26 28.69 -45.17
N LYS A 146 -24.43 28.84 -44.54
CA LYS A 146 -25.74 29.25 -45.07
C LYS A 146 -26.47 28.36 -46.06
#